data_AF-A0A3Q7XA61-F1
#
_entry.id   AF-A0A3Q7XA61-F1
#
_cell.length_a   1.000
_cell.length_b   1.000
_cell.length_c   1.000
_cell.angle_alpha   90.00
_cell.angle_beta   90.00
_cell.angle_gamma   90.00
#
_symmetry.space_group_name_H-M   'P 1'
#
loop_
_entity.id
_entity.type
_entity.pdbx_description
1 polymer ?
#
loop_
_entity_poly.entity_id
_entity_poly.type
_entity_poly.pdbx_seq_one_letter_code
_entity_poly.pdbx_strand_id
1 'polypeptide(L)'
;MDSDEEDAKSSSQVPGPHAEDESDPTSQQLPRGWKTVMHHPLDLVIGNSHASQVVPKTIDQAIVSIGDDCIAINGGSSYINATRLVCGPDHGMSIGLGKDHSYETVEEVHVHNCTFIGTTNGARIKTFLGGSGYARKITFDQIYLQNVSNPIIIDQHYGDSYVEVSEVTYHGIDGTSASDIAIKLDCSSLGCSNIVMDQINIVSSQKEKKVNAFCQNLQGTIESTVPKVSCT
;
A
#
# COMPACT_ATOMS: atom_id res chain seq x y z
N MET A 1 -37.00 -1.86 62.97
CA MET A 1 -36.22 -2.49 64.04
C MET A 1 -35.04 -3.11 63.37
N ASP A 2 -33.93 -2.45 63.58
CA ASP A 2 -32.53 -2.81 63.34
C ASP A 2 -32.15 -3.91 64.37
N SER A 3 -31.01 -4.60 64.37
CA SER A 3 -29.77 -4.64 63.55
C SER A 3 -29.34 -6.14 63.43
N ASP A 4 -28.22 -6.64 62.91
CA ASP A 4 -26.91 -6.19 62.37
C ASP A 4 -26.62 -7.06 61.09
N GLU A 5 -25.65 -6.89 60.19
CA GLU A 5 -24.30 -6.25 60.14
C GLU A 5 -23.12 -7.09 60.69
N GLU A 6 -22.56 -8.00 59.86
CA GLU A 6 -21.20 -8.56 60.04
C GLU A 6 -20.47 -8.73 58.67
N ASP A 7 -19.17 -8.42 58.63
CA ASP A 7 -18.43 -8.06 57.41
C ASP A 7 -17.47 -9.17 56.94
N ALA A 8 -17.50 -9.55 55.65
CA ALA A 8 -16.71 -10.66 55.09
C ALA A 8 -15.78 -10.21 53.96
N LYS A 9 -14.67 -9.57 54.34
CA LYS A 9 -13.71 -8.90 53.44
C LYS A 9 -12.77 -9.89 52.73
N SER A 10 -12.98 -10.12 51.43
CA SER A 10 -12.06 -10.89 50.57
C SER A 10 -11.30 -9.99 49.59
N SER A 11 -9.99 -10.21 49.45
CA SER A 11 -9.13 -9.40 48.58
C SER A 11 -9.33 -9.73 47.11
N SER A 12 -9.27 -8.71 46.25
CA SER A 12 -9.01 -8.93 44.83
C SER A 12 -7.62 -9.54 44.61
N GLN A 13 -7.52 -10.42 43.63
CA GLN A 13 -6.28 -10.75 42.94
C GLN A 13 -6.49 -10.45 41.46
N VAL A 14 -5.76 -9.46 40.94
CA VAL A 14 -5.72 -9.17 39.51
C VAL A 14 -4.80 -10.23 38.87
N PRO A 15 -5.20 -10.89 37.76
CA PRO A 15 -4.29 -11.77 37.04
C PRO A 15 -3.02 -11.03 36.64
N GLY A 16 -1.86 -11.64 36.86
CA GLY A 16 -0.59 -11.11 36.36
C GLY A 16 -0.58 -11.05 34.83
N PRO A 17 0.35 -10.28 34.21
CA PRO A 17 0.50 -10.29 32.76
C PRO A 17 0.71 -11.73 32.28
N HIS A 18 -0.07 -12.14 31.28
CA HIS A 18 0.15 -13.40 30.59
C HIS A 18 1.53 -13.39 29.93
N ALA A 19 2.18 -14.56 29.87
CA ALA A 19 3.45 -14.70 29.18
C ALA A 19 3.31 -14.31 27.70
N GLU A 20 4.36 -13.71 27.14
CA GLU A 20 4.41 -13.32 25.73
C GLU A 20 4.33 -14.57 24.85
N ASP A 21 3.47 -14.54 23.83
CA ASP A 21 3.27 -15.65 22.90
C ASP A 21 4.30 -15.53 21.77
N GLU A 22 5.30 -16.43 21.76
CA GLU A 22 6.35 -16.46 20.73
C GLU A 22 5.83 -16.75 19.30
N SER A 23 4.53 -17.02 19.12
CA SER A 23 3.89 -17.10 17.80
C SER A 23 3.41 -15.75 17.23
N ASP A 24 3.46 -14.65 17.99
CA ASP A 24 3.11 -13.33 17.48
C ASP A 24 4.12 -12.86 16.40
N PRO A 25 3.69 -12.55 15.15
CA PRO A 25 4.57 -12.01 14.11
C PRO A 25 5.14 -10.61 14.39
N THR A 26 4.79 -9.94 15.49
CA THR A 26 5.50 -8.74 15.97
C THR A 26 6.85 -9.05 16.65
N SER A 27 7.11 -10.31 17.02
CA SER A 27 8.31 -10.74 17.76
C SER A 27 9.64 -10.64 17.01
N GLN A 28 9.63 -10.44 15.68
CA GLN A 28 10.87 -10.34 14.89
C GLN A 28 11.61 -9.03 15.17
N GLN A 29 12.79 -9.15 15.81
CA GLN A 29 13.61 -8.01 16.19
C GLN A 29 14.09 -7.20 14.97
N LEU A 30 13.59 -5.96 14.84
CA LEU A 30 13.87 -5.11 13.69
C LEU A 30 15.37 -4.75 13.54
N PRO A 31 15.86 -4.50 12.31
CA PRO A 31 17.20 -3.98 12.10
C PRO A 31 17.37 -2.59 12.73
N ARG A 32 18.59 -2.28 13.21
CA ARG A 32 18.88 -1.00 13.87
C ARG A 32 18.55 0.20 12.97
N GLY A 33 17.66 1.06 13.46
CA GLY A 33 17.20 2.29 12.78
C GLY A 33 15.74 2.25 12.35
N TRP A 34 15.17 1.05 12.17
CA TRP A 34 13.77 0.87 11.77
C TRP A 34 12.80 1.19 12.90
N LYS A 35 11.65 1.79 12.55
CA LYS A 35 10.53 2.04 13.48
C LYS A 35 9.33 1.17 13.11
N THR A 36 8.76 0.47 14.10
CA THR A 36 7.42 -0.10 13.98
C THR A 36 6.39 1.02 14.09
N VAL A 37 5.55 1.21 13.07
CA VAL A 37 4.40 2.13 13.15
C VAL A 37 3.16 1.32 13.53
N MET A 38 2.91 1.19 14.84
CA MET A 38 1.69 0.55 15.36
C MET A 38 0.49 1.48 15.15
N HIS A 39 -0.56 0.96 14.50
CA HIS A 39 -1.62 1.77 13.92
C HIS A 39 -2.61 2.36 14.95
N HIS A 40 -3.11 3.56 14.66
CA HIS A 40 -4.25 4.22 15.33
C HIS A 40 -5.30 4.49 14.24
N PRO A 41 -6.61 4.25 14.46
CA PRO A 41 -7.50 3.71 13.43
C PRO A 41 -8.14 4.78 12.52
N LEU A 42 -7.32 5.56 11.82
CA LEU A 42 -7.80 6.60 10.89
C LEU A 42 -7.01 6.67 9.57
N ASP A 43 -5.68 6.73 9.59
CA ASP A 43 -4.83 6.75 8.37
C ASP A 43 -3.41 6.24 8.67
N LEU A 44 -2.65 5.88 7.63
CA LEU A 44 -1.21 5.59 7.71
C LEU A 44 -0.42 6.46 6.72
N VAL A 45 -0.06 7.66 7.18
CA VAL A 45 0.78 8.59 6.42
C VAL A 45 2.25 8.43 6.80
N ILE A 46 3.06 8.01 5.84
CA ILE A 46 4.51 7.86 5.91
C ILE A 46 5.14 8.97 5.06
N GLY A 47 5.80 9.94 5.68
CA GLY A 47 6.56 10.98 4.99
C GLY A 47 7.90 11.21 5.69
N ASN A 48 8.92 11.67 4.96
CA ASN A 48 10.25 12.00 5.51
C ASN A 48 10.84 10.92 6.44
N SER A 49 10.62 9.64 6.12
CA SER A 49 10.92 8.49 6.99
C SER A 49 11.97 7.58 6.35
N HIS A 50 13.14 7.42 6.98
CA HIS A 50 14.27 6.67 6.39
C HIS A 50 14.37 5.18 6.79
N ALA A 51 13.44 4.67 7.60
CA ALA A 51 13.26 3.24 7.86
C ALA A 51 11.96 3.00 8.66
N SER A 52 10.93 2.44 8.02
CA SER A 52 9.63 2.18 8.65
C SER A 52 9.11 0.78 8.31
N GLN A 53 8.80 -0.01 9.33
CA GLN A 53 8.05 -1.25 9.17
C GLN A 53 6.62 -1.07 9.67
N VAL A 54 5.66 -1.49 8.85
CA VAL A 54 4.23 -1.50 9.17
C VAL A 54 3.69 -2.91 9.03
N VAL A 55 3.15 -3.39 10.13
CA VAL A 55 2.53 -4.70 10.31
C VAL A 55 1.20 -4.49 11.06
N PRO A 56 0.18 -5.33 10.85
CA PRO A 56 -1.03 -5.26 11.67
C PRO A 56 -0.70 -5.69 13.10
N LYS A 57 -1.48 -5.22 14.09
CA LYS A 57 -1.29 -5.61 15.49
C LYS A 57 -1.84 -7.01 15.80
N THR A 58 -2.80 -7.49 15.01
CA THR A 58 -3.31 -8.87 15.03
C THR A 58 -3.67 -9.28 13.60
N ILE A 59 -3.69 -10.59 13.31
CA ILE A 59 -3.89 -11.12 11.95
C ILE A 59 -5.21 -10.64 11.30
N ASP A 60 -6.27 -10.44 12.09
CA ASP A 60 -7.61 -10.08 11.61
C ASP A 60 -7.89 -8.56 11.52
N GLN A 61 -6.89 -7.68 11.64
CA GLN A 61 -7.13 -6.23 11.60
C GLN A 61 -7.16 -5.65 10.18
N ALA A 62 -8.36 -5.23 9.76
CA ALA A 62 -8.52 -4.26 8.68
C ALA A 62 -8.13 -2.85 9.13
N ILE A 63 -7.29 -2.18 8.34
CA ILE A 63 -7.13 -0.74 8.32
C ILE A 63 -8.31 -0.18 7.52
N VAL A 64 -9.25 0.44 8.22
CA VAL A 64 -10.34 1.19 7.61
C VAL A 64 -9.97 2.66 7.71
N SER A 65 -9.42 3.25 6.64
CA SER A 65 -9.33 4.72 6.57
C SER A 65 -10.72 5.31 6.37
N ILE A 66 -10.92 6.53 6.88
CA ILE A 66 -12.19 7.26 6.75
C ILE A 66 -11.96 8.54 5.93
N GLY A 67 -11.40 8.39 4.73
CA GLY A 67 -11.52 9.40 3.68
C GLY A 67 -10.29 9.65 2.80
N ASP A 68 -9.13 9.04 3.06
CA ASP A 68 -7.96 9.19 2.21
C ASP A 68 -7.18 7.87 1.99
N ASP A 69 -5.89 7.92 1.66
CA ASP A 69 -5.04 6.76 1.37
C ASP A 69 -4.78 5.91 2.66
N CYS A 70 -5.30 4.68 2.69
CA CYS A 70 -4.97 3.63 3.68
C CYS A 70 -3.46 3.49 3.93
N ILE A 71 -2.65 3.69 2.89
CA ILE A 71 -1.18 3.80 2.98
C ILE A 71 -0.74 4.96 2.08
N ALA A 72 -0.20 6.02 2.66
CA ALA A 72 0.39 7.14 1.90
C ALA A 72 1.89 7.22 2.13
N ILE A 73 2.71 6.91 1.12
CA ILE A 73 4.15 7.18 1.13
C ILE A 73 4.40 8.49 0.36
N ASN A 74 4.86 9.51 1.08
CA ASN A 74 5.22 10.81 0.51
C ASN A 74 6.74 10.93 0.33
N GLY A 75 7.17 11.93 -0.43
CA GLY A 75 8.58 12.27 -0.64
C GLY A 75 9.45 12.35 0.63
N GLY A 76 10.74 12.11 0.46
CA GLY A 76 11.72 12.03 1.54
C GLY A 76 11.72 10.68 2.29
N SER A 77 10.99 9.68 1.79
CA SER A 77 10.81 8.38 2.46
C SER A 77 11.64 7.27 1.81
N SER A 78 12.28 6.43 2.62
CA SER A 78 13.05 5.29 2.14
C SER A 78 13.08 4.14 3.14
N TYR A 79 13.38 2.93 2.65
CA TYR A 79 13.39 1.68 3.44
C TYR A 79 12.04 1.45 4.15
N ILE A 80 10.98 1.35 3.34
CA ILE A 80 9.61 1.17 3.84
C ILE A 80 9.16 -0.26 3.57
N ASN A 81 8.69 -0.96 4.61
CA ASN A 81 8.12 -2.31 4.50
C ASN A 81 6.71 -2.32 5.07
N ALA A 82 5.70 -2.47 4.21
CA ALA A 82 4.28 -2.52 4.58
C ALA A 82 3.72 -3.91 4.22
N THR A 83 3.27 -4.68 5.22
CA THR A 83 2.87 -6.08 4.99
C THR A 83 1.72 -6.55 5.88
N ARG A 84 0.90 -7.47 5.35
CA ARG A 84 -0.30 -8.05 5.99
C ARG A 84 -1.35 -7.01 6.35
N LEU A 85 -1.49 -5.98 5.51
CA LEU A 85 -2.46 -4.91 5.69
C LEU A 85 -3.70 -5.19 4.83
N VAL A 86 -4.88 -5.09 5.44
CA VAL A 86 -6.17 -5.17 4.74
C VAL A 86 -6.78 -3.76 4.74
N CYS A 87 -6.85 -3.12 3.58
CA CYS A 87 -7.33 -1.74 3.40
C CYS A 87 -8.78 -1.70 2.91
N GLY A 88 -9.52 -0.67 3.34
CA GLY A 88 -10.73 -0.21 2.67
C GLY A 88 -12.05 -0.35 3.44
N PRO A 89 -13.12 0.31 2.95
CA PRO A 89 -13.19 1.08 1.70
C PRO A 89 -12.71 2.54 1.87
N ASP A 90 -11.62 2.89 1.16
CA ASP A 90 -10.90 4.17 1.25
C ASP A 90 -10.15 4.48 -0.07
N HIS A 91 -9.12 5.34 -0.11
CA HIS A 91 -8.33 5.55 -1.34
C HIS A 91 -7.30 4.44 -1.64
N GLY A 92 -6.99 3.55 -0.71
CA GLY A 92 -6.00 2.47 -0.88
C GLY A 92 -4.55 2.92 -0.68
N MET A 93 -3.61 2.37 -1.46
CA MET A 93 -2.19 2.66 -1.34
C MET A 93 -1.71 3.64 -2.41
N SER A 94 -1.01 4.69 -1.99
CA SER A 94 -0.34 5.65 -2.86
C SER A 94 1.10 5.94 -2.46
N ILE A 95 1.97 6.04 -3.47
CA ILE A 95 3.27 6.69 -3.39
C ILE A 95 3.17 8.03 -4.16
N GLY A 96 3.39 9.17 -3.48
CA GLY A 96 3.21 10.52 -4.03
C GLY A 96 4.47 11.37 -3.95
N LEU A 97 4.88 12.00 -5.07
CA LEU A 97 6.10 12.81 -5.15
C LEU A 97 5.94 14.11 -5.97
N GLY A 98 6.73 15.12 -5.60
CA GLY A 98 7.02 16.31 -6.41
C GLY A 98 5.98 17.43 -6.30
N LYS A 99 5.18 17.41 -5.22
CA LYS A 99 4.08 18.36 -5.03
C LYS A 99 4.61 19.80 -4.91
N ASP A 100 3.84 20.77 -5.39
CA ASP A 100 4.18 22.20 -5.31
C ASP A 100 5.55 22.52 -5.97
N HIS A 101 5.89 21.74 -7.01
CA HIS A 101 7.16 21.74 -7.77
C HIS A 101 8.41 21.37 -6.95
N SER A 102 8.25 20.55 -5.90
CA SER A 102 9.36 20.10 -5.06
C SER A 102 10.35 19.17 -5.77
N TYR A 103 11.56 19.08 -5.23
CA TYR A 103 12.46 17.95 -5.45
C TYR A 103 12.22 16.92 -4.34
N GLU A 104 11.74 15.73 -4.68
CA GLU A 104 11.38 14.68 -3.75
C GLU A 104 11.87 13.31 -4.21
N THR A 105 12.24 12.46 -3.25
CA THR A 105 12.74 11.11 -3.50
C THR A 105 11.95 10.07 -2.70
N VAL A 106 11.71 8.91 -3.31
CA VAL A 106 11.24 7.70 -2.64
C VAL A 106 12.03 6.50 -3.15
N GLU A 107 12.60 5.69 -2.26
CA GLU A 107 13.31 4.47 -2.65
C GLU A 107 13.30 3.32 -1.63
N GLU A 108 13.55 2.10 -2.10
CA GLU A 108 13.61 0.87 -1.28
C GLU A 108 12.27 0.63 -0.54
N VAL A 109 11.19 0.51 -1.31
CA VAL A 109 9.81 0.34 -0.79
C VAL A 109 9.28 -1.05 -1.15
N HIS A 110 8.79 -1.77 -0.14
CA HIS A 110 8.15 -3.07 -0.29
C HIS A 110 6.74 -3.04 0.29
N VAL A 111 5.76 -3.40 -0.54
CA VAL A 111 4.37 -3.63 -0.17
C VAL A 111 4.06 -5.09 -0.48
N HIS A 112 3.95 -5.93 0.55
CA HIS A 112 3.94 -7.39 0.39
C HIS A 112 2.79 -8.04 1.17
N ASN A 113 2.02 -8.93 0.52
CA ASN A 113 0.92 -9.67 1.16
C ASN A 113 -0.11 -8.71 1.77
N CYS A 114 -0.73 -7.88 0.94
CA CYS A 114 -1.73 -6.88 1.34
C CYS A 114 -3.01 -7.04 0.52
N THR A 115 -4.15 -6.67 1.10
CA THR A 115 -5.48 -6.79 0.48
C THR A 115 -6.16 -5.43 0.41
N PHE A 116 -6.80 -5.10 -0.72
CA PHE A 116 -7.55 -3.86 -0.90
C PHE A 116 -9.01 -4.16 -1.25
N ILE A 117 -9.97 -3.67 -0.45
CA ILE A 117 -11.40 -3.99 -0.56
C ILE A 117 -12.21 -2.71 -0.77
N GLY A 118 -12.81 -2.56 -1.95
CA GLY A 118 -13.67 -1.41 -2.29
C GLY A 118 -12.93 -0.07 -2.38
N THR A 119 -11.59 -0.08 -2.45
CA THR A 119 -10.77 1.14 -2.46
C THR A 119 -10.75 1.83 -3.82
N THR A 120 -10.45 3.13 -3.86
CA THR A 120 -10.33 3.85 -5.14
C THR A 120 -9.05 3.51 -5.90
N ASN A 121 -7.99 3.04 -5.23
CA ASN A 121 -6.74 2.57 -5.86
C ASN A 121 -6.24 1.29 -5.18
N GLY A 122 -5.48 0.48 -5.91
CA GLY A 122 -4.68 -0.61 -5.36
C GLY A 122 -3.24 -0.14 -5.16
N ALA A 123 -2.36 -0.47 -6.11
CA ALA A 123 -0.98 0.00 -6.14
C ALA A 123 -0.84 1.27 -7.00
N ARG A 124 -0.85 2.46 -6.38
CA ARG A 124 -0.70 3.76 -7.06
C ARG A 124 0.69 4.38 -6.87
N ILE A 125 1.30 4.83 -7.96
CA ILE A 125 2.38 5.85 -7.97
C ILE A 125 1.82 7.11 -8.65
N LYS A 126 1.95 8.29 -8.03
CA LYS A 126 1.45 9.58 -8.53
C LYS A 126 2.54 10.66 -8.45
N THR A 127 2.83 11.34 -9.56
CA THR A 127 3.85 12.42 -9.61
C THR A 127 3.26 13.74 -10.11
N PHE A 128 3.52 14.84 -9.41
CA PHE A 128 2.92 16.14 -9.72
C PHE A 128 3.66 16.92 -10.82
N LEU A 129 2.94 17.82 -11.50
CA LEU A 129 3.44 18.76 -12.51
C LEU A 129 4.64 19.55 -12.02
N GLY A 130 5.72 19.60 -12.80
CA GLY A 130 6.93 20.37 -12.48
C GLY A 130 7.71 19.88 -11.25
N GLY A 131 7.23 18.83 -10.57
CA GLY A 131 7.98 18.11 -9.55
C GLY A 131 9.21 17.43 -10.15
N SER A 132 10.20 17.14 -9.31
CA SER A 132 11.47 16.54 -9.74
C SER A 132 12.02 15.55 -8.71
N GLY A 133 12.97 14.72 -9.11
CA GLY A 133 13.59 13.70 -8.25
C GLY A 133 13.33 12.29 -8.77
N TYR A 134 13.08 11.32 -7.90
CA TYR A 134 12.89 9.93 -8.31
C TYR A 134 12.00 9.10 -7.38
N ALA A 135 11.29 8.14 -7.97
CA ALA A 135 10.63 7.04 -7.29
C ALA A 135 11.20 5.73 -7.83
N ARG A 136 12.05 5.04 -7.06
CA ARG A 136 12.78 3.85 -7.54
C ARG A 136 12.80 2.67 -6.57
N LYS A 137 13.04 1.46 -7.09
CA LYS A 137 13.13 0.23 -6.28
C LYS A 137 11.90 0.04 -5.41
N ILE A 138 10.76 -0.08 -6.08
CA ILE A 138 9.44 -0.18 -5.45
C ILE A 138 8.86 -1.54 -5.84
N THR A 139 8.50 -2.37 -4.86
CA THR A 139 7.94 -3.70 -5.09
C THR A 139 6.53 -3.78 -4.51
N PHE A 140 5.55 -4.06 -5.37
CA PHE A 140 4.20 -4.48 -4.98
C PHE A 140 4.08 -5.98 -5.26
N ASP A 141 4.02 -6.79 -4.20
CA ASP A 141 4.08 -8.25 -4.28
C ASP A 141 2.93 -8.92 -3.50
N GLN A 142 2.33 -9.98 -4.08
CA GLN A 142 1.28 -10.77 -3.42
C GLN A 142 0.11 -9.88 -2.96
N ILE A 143 -0.48 -9.12 -3.88
CA ILE A 143 -1.55 -8.15 -3.59
C ILE A 143 -2.91 -8.71 -4.03
N TYR A 144 -3.87 -8.79 -3.11
CA TYR A 144 -5.25 -9.18 -3.42
C TYR A 144 -6.18 -7.97 -3.55
N LEU A 145 -7.07 -8.02 -4.54
CA LEU A 145 -7.92 -6.89 -4.96
C LEU A 145 -9.39 -7.30 -5.00
N GLN A 146 -10.24 -6.65 -4.20
CA GLN A 146 -11.68 -6.89 -4.21
C GLN A 146 -12.46 -5.62 -4.56
N ASN A 147 -12.96 -5.54 -5.80
CA ASN A 147 -13.75 -4.41 -6.31
C ASN A 147 -13.02 -3.05 -6.17
N VAL A 148 -11.77 -2.99 -6.63
CA VAL A 148 -10.91 -1.79 -6.54
C VAL A 148 -11.05 -0.94 -7.81
N SER A 149 -11.18 0.38 -7.69
CA SER A 149 -11.48 1.24 -8.86
C SER A 149 -10.29 1.51 -9.78
N ASN A 150 -9.06 1.60 -9.25
CA ASN A 150 -7.82 1.73 -10.04
C ASN A 150 -6.76 0.73 -9.51
N PRO A 151 -6.85 -0.56 -9.88
CA PRO A 151 -6.05 -1.62 -9.27
C PRO A 151 -4.53 -1.44 -9.36
N ILE A 152 -4.00 -1.13 -10.55
CA ILE A 152 -2.59 -0.79 -10.76
C ILE A 152 -2.53 0.52 -11.54
N ILE A 153 -1.84 1.53 -10.99
CA ILE A 153 -1.73 2.83 -11.65
C ILE A 153 -0.36 3.50 -11.43
N ILE A 154 0.28 3.91 -12.52
CA ILE A 154 1.30 4.96 -12.52
C ILE A 154 0.66 6.16 -13.23
N ASP A 155 0.60 7.30 -12.55
CA ASP A 155 0.07 8.54 -13.12
C ASP A 155 1.09 9.68 -13.01
N GLN A 156 1.66 10.04 -14.17
CA GLN A 156 2.51 11.21 -14.32
C GLN A 156 1.86 12.30 -15.19
N HIS A 157 0.63 12.12 -15.67
CA HIS A 157 0.01 13.03 -16.64
C HIS A 157 -0.76 14.19 -15.99
N TYR A 158 -0.21 14.73 -14.90
CA TYR A 158 -0.57 16.08 -14.43
C TYR A 158 0.11 17.19 -15.27
N GLY A 159 0.84 16.81 -16.32
CA GLY A 159 1.70 17.67 -17.15
C GLY A 159 3.18 17.50 -16.77
N ASP A 160 4.10 18.04 -17.57
CA ASP A 160 5.55 17.74 -17.54
C ASP A 160 6.12 17.61 -16.12
N SER A 161 6.31 16.35 -15.70
CA SER A 161 6.87 15.97 -14.40
C SER A 161 8.26 15.36 -14.62
N TYR A 162 9.22 15.90 -13.88
CA TYR A 162 10.65 15.55 -13.96
C TYR A 162 11.06 14.57 -12.85
N VAL A 163 10.09 13.78 -12.36
CA VAL A 163 10.31 12.68 -11.42
C VAL A 163 10.58 11.41 -12.23
N GLU A 164 11.78 10.86 -12.12
CA GLU A 164 12.15 9.59 -12.74
C GLU A 164 11.44 8.43 -12.01
N VAL A 165 10.72 7.57 -12.74
CA VAL A 165 10.10 6.36 -12.19
C VAL A 165 10.84 5.15 -12.74
N SER A 166 11.51 4.39 -11.86
CA SER A 166 12.39 3.29 -12.29
C SER A 166 12.42 2.10 -11.34
N GLU A 167 12.84 0.93 -11.82
CA GLU A 167 13.04 -0.27 -10.98
C GLU A 167 11.76 -0.64 -10.16
N VAL A 168 10.58 -0.50 -10.75
CA VAL A 168 9.29 -0.83 -10.11
C VAL A 168 8.84 -2.23 -10.50
N THR A 169 8.57 -3.09 -9.52
CA THR A 169 8.07 -4.45 -9.73
C THR A 169 6.63 -4.58 -9.25
N TYR A 170 5.76 -5.09 -10.12
CA TYR A 170 4.43 -5.59 -9.80
C TYR A 170 4.43 -7.11 -9.99
N HIS A 171 4.19 -7.88 -8.92
CA HIS A 171 4.26 -9.34 -8.95
C HIS A 171 3.13 -9.97 -8.13
N GLY A 172 2.49 -11.03 -8.65
CA GLY A 172 1.47 -11.77 -7.91
C GLY A 172 0.29 -10.91 -7.48
N ILE A 173 -0.35 -10.21 -8.42
CA ILE A 173 -1.45 -9.27 -8.15
C ILE A 173 -2.76 -9.81 -8.71
N ASP A 174 -3.63 -10.30 -7.82
CA ASP A 174 -4.82 -11.08 -8.14
C ASP A 174 -6.12 -10.37 -7.72
N GLY A 175 -7.19 -10.53 -8.50
CA GLY A 175 -8.54 -10.22 -8.06
C GLY A 175 -9.39 -9.43 -9.06
N THR A 176 -10.04 -8.36 -8.59
CA THR A 176 -11.16 -7.72 -9.28
C THR A 176 -11.12 -6.19 -9.30
N SER A 177 -11.26 -5.62 -10.51
CA SER A 177 -11.47 -4.20 -10.77
C SER A 177 -12.95 -3.84 -10.75
N ALA A 178 -13.31 -2.71 -10.15
CA ALA A 178 -14.63 -2.09 -10.29
C ALA A 178 -14.80 -1.33 -11.63
N SER A 179 -13.67 -0.95 -12.26
CA SER A 179 -13.61 -0.13 -13.48
C SER A 179 -13.21 -0.94 -14.73
N ASP A 180 -13.61 -0.46 -15.91
CA ASP A 180 -13.32 -1.11 -17.20
C ASP A 180 -11.82 -1.00 -17.61
N ILE A 181 -11.02 -0.15 -16.95
CA ILE A 181 -9.54 -0.14 -17.02
C ILE A 181 -9.03 -0.64 -15.65
N ALA A 182 -8.26 -1.72 -15.64
CA ALA A 182 -7.67 -2.29 -14.42
C ALA A 182 -6.20 -1.88 -14.21
N ILE A 183 -5.50 -1.56 -15.30
CA ILE A 183 -4.07 -1.22 -15.31
C ILE A 183 -3.92 0.09 -16.11
N LYS A 184 -3.41 1.16 -15.51
CA LYS A 184 -3.12 2.44 -16.18
C LYS A 184 -1.67 2.85 -15.92
N LEU A 185 -0.81 2.72 -16.93
CA LEU A 185 0.61 3.06 -16.83
C LEU A 185 0.89 4.27 -17.73
N ASP A 186 0.76 5.47 -17.15
CA ASP A 186 0.70 6.75 -17.85
C ASP A 186 1.93 7.60 -17.49
N CYS A 187 3.06 7.24 -18.10
CA CYS A 187 4.37 7.82 -17.82
C CYS A 187 4.58 9.16 -18.55
N SER A 188 5.42 10.03 -18.00
CA SER A 188 5.68 11.36 -18.58
C SER A 188 6.50 11.26 -19.87
N SER A 189 6.84 12.39 -20.48
CA SER A 189 7.74 12.47 -21.65
C SER A 189 9.14 11.90 -21.37
N LEU A 190 9.58 11.82 -20.11
CA LEU A 190 10.81 11.11 -19.70
C LEU A 190 10.68 9.57 -19.77
N GLY A 191 9.46 9.07 -19.55
CA GLY A 191 9.12 7.65 -19.52
C GLY A 191 9.47 6.95 -18.19
N CYS A 192 8.85 5.79 -17.99
CA CYS A 192 9.20 4.88 -16.89
C CYS A 192 10.20 3.82 -17.38
N SER A 193 11.15 3.39 -16.54
CA SER A 193 12.21 2.45 -16.95
C SER A 193 12.39 1.26 -15.98
N ASN A 194 12.90 0.13 -16.49
CA ASN A 194 13.11 -1.10 -15.70
C ASN A 194 11.86 -1.53 -14.90
N ILE A 195 10.66 -1.32 -15.46
CA ILE A 195 9.41 -1.75 -14.83
C ILE A 195 9.20 -3.25 -15.09
N VAL A 196 8.79 -4.02 -14.09
CA VAL A 196 8.52 -5.46 -14.20
C VAL A 196 7.06 -5.74 -13.86
N MET A 197 6.38 -6.52 -14.69
CA MET A 197 5.02 -7.01 -14.44
C MET A 197 4.92 -8.50 -14.74
N ASP A 198 4.69 -9.32 -13.71
CA ASP A 198 4.42 -10.74 -13.85
C ASP A 198 3.36 -11.24 -12.84
N GLN A 199 2.71 -12.37 -13.14
CA GLN A 199 1.66 -12.97 -12.33
C GLN A 199 0.56 -11.97 -11.92
N ILE A 200 0.12 -11.16 -12.89
CA ILE A 200 -0.99 -10.20 -12.72
C ILE A 200 -2.27 -10.84 -13.28
N ASN A 201 -3.30 -10.98 -12.46
CA ASN A 201 -4.58 -11.59 -12.84
C ASN A 201 -5.77 -10.81 -12.26
N ILE A 202 -6.17 -9.76 -12.96
CA ILE A 202 -7.24 -8.85 -12.57
C ILE A 202 -8.39 -8.97 -13.58
N VAL A 203 -9.58 -9.32 -13.10
CA VAL A 203 -10.82 -9.41 -13.90
C VAL A 203 -11.82 -8.33 -13.47
N SER A 204 -13.01 -8.25 -14.09
CA SER A 204 -14.06 -7.33 -13.62
C SER A 204 -14.78 -7.91 -12.40
N SER A 205 -15.14 -7.07 -11.44
CA SER A 205 -16.12 -7.42 -10.40
C SER A 205 -17.55 -7.58 -10.97
N GLN A 206 -17.80 -7.01 -12.15
CA GLN A 206 -19.07 -7.12 -12.86
C GLN A 206 -19.06 -8.36 -13.76
N LYS A 207 -20.05 -9.24 -13.60
CA LYS A 207 -20.16 -10.48 -14.40
C LYS A 207 -20.15 -10.20 -15.90
N GLU A 208 -19.52 -11.09 -16.66
CA GLU A 208 -19.43 -11.09 -18.13
C GLU A 208 -18.69 -9.89 -18.76
N LYS A 209 -18.33 -8.87 -17.99
CA LYS A 209 -17.43 -7.80 -18.43
C LYS A 209 -15.97 -8.24 -18.47
N LYS A 210 -15.21 -7.60 -19.37
CA LYS A 210 -13.75 -7.64 -19.42
C LYS A 210 -13.18 -6.29 -19.00
N VAL A 211 -11.99 -6.33 -18.42
CA VAL A 211 -11.18 -5.15 -18.10
C VAL A 211 -10.06 -4.99 -19.11
N ASN A 212 -9.48 -3.80 -19.18
CA ASN A 212 -8.45 -3.43 -20.14
C ASN A 212 -7.22 -2.85 -19.43
N ALA A 213 -6.11 -2.79 -20.17
CA ALA A 213 -4.90 -2.07 -19.76
C ALA A 213 -4.66 -0.86 -20.68
N PHE A 214 -4.13 0.22 -20.11
CA PHE A 214 -3.53 1.35 -20.81
C PHE A 214 -2.06 1.43 -20.42
N CYS A 215 -1.17 1.65 -21.38
CA CYS A 215 0.27 1.80 -21.14
C CYS A 215 0.93 2.72 -22.17
N GLN A 216 1.63 3.75 -21.70
CA GLN A 216 2.31 4.74 -22.54
C GLN A 216 3.70 5.07 -21.98
N ASN A 217 4.69 5.18 -22.87
CA ASN A 217 6.09 5.54 -22.60
C ASN A 217 6.73 4.78 -21.43
N LEU A 218 6.54 3.45 -21.39
CA LEU A 218 7.07 2.56 -20.38
C LEU A 218 8.03 1.55 -20.99
N GLN A 219 9.22 1.44 -20.41
CA GLN A 219 10.26 0.49 -20.77
C GLN A 219 10.43 -0.53 -19.64
N GLY A 220 10.30 -1.82 -19.97
CA GLY A 220 10.22 -2.86 -18.95
C GLY A 220 9.95 -4.25 -19.50
N THR A 221 9.83 -5.22 -18.59
CA THR A 221 9.49 -6.61 -18.88
C THR A 221 8.05 -6.89 -18.44
N ILE A 222 7.22 -7.32 -19.39
CA ILE A 222 5.81 -7.66 -19.16
C ILE A 222 5.64 -9.13 -19.53
N GLU A 223 5.39 -9.97 -18.52
CA GLU A 223 5.29 -11.42 -18.65
C GLU A 223 3.81 -11.87 -18.54
N SER A 224 3.42 -12.55 -17.46
CA SER A 224 2.03 -13.00 -17.28
C SER A 224 1.12 -11.87 -16.80
N THR A 225 0.31 -11.31 -17.72
CA THR A 225 -0.67 -10.25 -17.38
C THR A 225 -2.07 -10.52 -17.95
N VAL A 226 -3.07 -10.47 -17.05
CA VAL A 226 -4.50 -10.34 -17.35
C VAL A 226 -5.02 -9.10 -16.59
N PRO A 227 -5.60 -8.09 -17.26
CA PRO A 227 -5.67 -7.93 -18.70
C PRO A 227 -4.26 -7.80 -19.32
N LYS A 228 -4.11 -8.23 -20.58
CA LYS A 228 -2.84 -8.12 -21.29
C LYS A 228 -2.42 -6.65 -21.39
N VAL A 229 -1.26 -6.31 -20.85
CA VAL A 229 -0.62 -5.01 -21.06
C VAL A 229 0.12 -5.01 -22.40
N SER A 230 0.04 -3.88 -23.11
CA SER A 230 0.81 -3.56 -24.33
C SER A 230 1.06 -2.06 -24.33
N CYS A 231 2.30 -1.64 -24.51
CA CYS A 231 2.73 -0.24 -24.36
C CYS A 231 3.07 0.42 -25.70
N THR A 232 2.93 1.74 -25.76
CA THR A 232 3.28 2.60 -26.91
C THR A 232 4.23 3.71 -26.51
#